data_AF-A0A9P7EWG6-F1
#
_entry.id   AF-A0A9P7EWG6-F1
#
_cell.length_a   1.000
_cell.length_b   1.000
_cell.length_c   1.000
_cell.angle_alpha   90.00
_cell.angle_beta   90.00
_cell.angle_gamma   90.00
#
_symmetry.space_group_name_H-M   'P 1'
#
loop_
_entity.id
_entity.type
_entity.pdbx_description
1 polymer ?
#
loop_
_entity_poly.entity_id
_entity_poly.type
_entity_poly.pdbx_seq_one_letter_code
_entity_poly.pdbx_strand_id
1 'polypeptide(L)'
;MGQSCRSDNRPRLIAAGEILSNGMRLSLARSGNRFRCLRKAVHTHLQPKAAEIYQDMQREHAMDFILDMLNDPKSHQKHTHR
;
A
#
# COMPACT_ATOMS: atom_id res chain seq x y z
N MET A 1 -18.10 18.90 -17.92
CA MET A 1 -17.32 19.41 -16.77
C MET A 1 -17.73 18.62 -15.53
N GLY A 2 -17.03 17.51 -15.25
CA GLY A 2 -17.39 16.59 -14.17
C GLY A 2 -16.69 16.96 -12.86
N GLN A 3 -17.46 17.06 -11.79
CA GLN A 3 -17.02 17.43 -10.44
C GLN A 3 -15.91 16.48 -9.93
N SER A 4 -14.66 16.94 -9.89
CA SER A 4 -13.53 16.23 -9.25
C SER A 4 -13.20 16.78 -7.85
N CYS A 5 -14.05 17.66 -7.29
CA CYS A 5 -13.59 18.69 -6.34
C CYS A 5 -13.94 18.44 -4.86
N ARG A 6 -14.11 17.20 -4.38
CA ARG A 6 -14.29 16.96 -2.93
C ARG A 6 -13.33 15.94 -2.30
N SER A 7 -12.83 14.98 -3.09
CA SER A 7 -11.92 13.94 -2.60
C SER A 7 -10.46 14.39 -2.48
N ASP A 8 -10.11 15.58 -2.97
CA ASP A 8 -8.76 16.14 -2.99
C ASP A 8 -8.49 17.12 -1.84
N ASN A 9 -9.29 17.04 -0.76
CA ASN A 9 -9.17 17.87 0.44
C ASN A 9 -8.04 17.42 1.39
N ARG A 10 -7.20 16.47 0.94
CA ARG A 10 -6.01 16.05 1.69
C ARG A 10 -4.91 17.09 1.49
N PRO A 11 -4.32 17.64 2.57
CA PRO A 11 -3.20 18.57 2.46
C PRO A 11 -2.08 18.00 1.59
N ARG A 12 -1.49 18.85 0.74
CA ARG A 12 -0.39 18.43 -0.14
C ARG A 12 0.86 18.16 0.71
N LEU A 13 1.27 16.90 0.77
CA LEU A 13 2.48 16.48 1.47
C LEU A 13 3.69 16.57 0.52
N ILE A 14 4.28 17.75 0.36
CA ILE A 14 5.37 18.01 -0.60
C ILE A 14 6.60 17.14 -0.30
N ALA A 15 7.02 17.06 0.95
CA ALA A 15 8.17 16.27 1.35
C ALA A 15 7.98 14.77 1.01
N ALA A 16 6.86 14.18 1.41
CA ALA A 16 6.60 12.76 1.16
C ALA A 16 6.25 12.46 -0.31
N GLY A 17 5.46 13.33 -0.95
CA GLY A 17 4.93 13.11 -2.28
C GLY A 17 5.93 13.42 -3.39
N GLU A 18 6.63 14.55 -3.31
CA GLU A 18 7.48 15.04 -4.40
C GLU A 18 8.96 14.84 -4.14
N ILE A 19 9.43 15.16 -2.93
CA ILE A 19 10.86 15.07 -2.61
C ILE A 19 11.28 13.61 -2.43
N LEU A 20 10.57 12.86 -1.58
CA LEU A 20 10.94 11.47 -1.26
C LEU A 20 10.47 10.43 -2.28
N SER A 21 9.43 10.76 -3.07
CA SER A 21 8.75 9.78 -3.90
C SER A 21 8.61 10.19 -5.37
N ASN A 22 9.12 11.35 -5.78
CA ASN A 22 9.01 11.86 -7.15
C ASN A 22 7.59 11.80 -7.74
N GLY A 23 6.56 11.95 -6.91
CA GLY A 23 5.15 11.89 -7.31
C GLY A 23 4.64 10.49 -7.69
N MET A 24 5.36 9.41 -7.35
CA MET A 24 5.05 8.02 -7.72
C MET A 24 4.22 7.27 -6.67
N ARG A 25 4.03 7.81 -5.47
CA ARG A 25 3.17 7.19 -4.45
C ARG A 25 1.69 7.38 -4.82
N LEU A 26 1.01 6.29 -5.18
CA LEU A 26 -0.42 6.29 -5.52
C LEU A 26 -1.28 6.92 -4.42
N SER A 27 -0.97 6.69 -3.15
CA SER A 27 -1.69 7.23 -1.99
C SER A 27 -1.56 8.74 -1.81
N LEU A 28 -0.47 9.33 -2.31
CA LEU A 28 -0.16 10.75 -2.24
C LEU A 28 -0.39 11.47 -3.59
N ALA A 29 -0.72 10.72 -4.64
CA ALA A 29 -0.95 11.27 -5.97
C ALA A 29 -2.30 12.01 -5.99
N ARG A 30 -2.24 13.29 -6.36
CA ARG A 30 -3.42 14.13 -6.61
C ARG A 30 -4.26 13.57 -7.76
N SER A 31 -5.56 13.88 -7.75
CA SER A 31 -6.46 13.52 -8.85
C SER A 31 -5.92 14.04 -10.19
N GLY A 32 -5.81 13.18 -11.20
CA GLY A 32 -5.28 13.55 -12.50
C GLY A 32 -4.80 12.36 -13.34
N ASN A 33 -4.15 12.67 -14.46
CA ASN A 33 -3.63 11.65 -15.38
C ASN A 33 -2.60 10.74 -14.70
N ARG A 34 -1.71 11.30 -13.87
CA ARG A 34 -0.70 10.51 -13.14
C ARG A 34 -1.34 9.51 -12.17
N PHE A 35 -2.32 9.93 -11.37
CA PHE A 35 -3.09 9.03 -10.52
C PHE A 35 -3.79 7.93 -11.32
N ARG A 36 -4.41 8.28 -12.47
CA ARG A 36 -5.05 7.30 -13.35
C ARG A 36 -4.06 6.25 -13.87
N CYS A 37 -2.86 6.67 -14.29
CA CYS A 37 -1.82 5.75 -14.76
C CYS A 37 -1.30 4.85 -13.64
N LEU A 38 -0.94 5.42 -12.48
CA LEU A 38 -0.48 4.66 -11.31
C LEU A 38 -1.54 3.67 -10.83
N ARG A 39 -2.80 4.09 -10.76
CA ARG A 39 -3.91 3.21 -10.38
C ARG A 39 -4.05 2.04 -11.35
N LYS A 40 -3.98 2.28 -12.67
CA LYS A 40 -4.04 1.22 -13.68
C LYS A 40 -2.90 0.22 -13.50
N ALA A 41 -1.67 0.70 -13.33
CA ALA A 41 -0.50 -0.16 -13.14
C ALA A 41 -0.62 -1.04 -11.89
N VAL A 42 -0.99 -0.45 -10.75
CA VAL A 42 -1.18 -1.17 -9.48
C VAL A 42 -2.35 -2.16 -9.55
N HIS A 43 -3.43 -1.78 -10.22
CA HIS A 43 -4.64 -2.61 -10.30
C HIS A 43 -4.40 -3.95 -11.01
N THR A 44 -3.48 -4.03 -11.97
CA THR A 44 -3.13 -5.29 -12.66
C THR A 44 -2.66 -6.37 -11.67
N HIS A 45 -1.94 -5.97 -10.62
CA HIS A 45 -1.37 -6.88 -9.62
C HIS A 45 -2.24 -7.02 -8.36
N LEU A 46 -3.04 -6.01 -8.03
CA LEU A 46 -3.89 -6.00 -6.83
C LEU A 46 -5.38 -6.22 -7.12
N GLN A 47 -5.75 -6.63 -8.33
CA GLN A 47 -7.11 -7.08 -8.61
C GLN A 47 -7.40 -8.38 -7.84
N PRO A 48 -8.66 -8.65 -7.44
CA PRO A 48 -9.00 -9.80 -6.61
C PRO A 48 -8.42 -11.13 -7.11
N LYS A 49 -8.54 -11.40 -8.41
CA LYS A 49 -8.00 -12.62 -9.04
C LYS A 49 -6.48 -12.75 -8.96
N ALA A 50 -5.75 -11.64 -9.05
CA ALA A 50 -4.30 -11.65 -8.89
C ALA A 50 -3.91 -11.72 -7.40
N ALA A 51 -4.73 -11.13 -6.53
CA ALA A 51 -4.51 -11.13 -5.09
C ALA A 51 -4.60 -12.54 -4.47
N GLU A 52 -5.45 -13.41 -5.03
CA GLU A 52 -5.59 -14.81 -4.61
C GLU A 52 -4.26 -15.59 -4.64
N ILE A 53 -3.37 -15.28 -5.59
CA ILE A 53 -2.05 -15.94 -5.71
C ILE A 53 -1.19 -15.72 -4.46
N TYR A 54 -1.38 -14.59 -3.77
CA TYR A 54 -0.63 -14.28 -2.55
C TYR A 54 -1.21 -14.96 -1.29
N GLN A 55 -2.38 -15.61 -1.37
CA GLN A 55 -3.07 -16.13 -0.19
C GLN A 55 -2.25 -17.20 0.53
N ASP A 56 -1.66 -18.15 -0.20
CA ASP A 56 -0.91 -19.23 0.40
C ASP A 56 0.34 -18.71 1.13
N MET A 57 1.12 -17.84 0.48
CA MET A 57 2.29 -17.23 1.12
C MET A 57 1.92 -16.32 2.29
N GLN A 58 0.83 -15.54 2.18
CA GLN A 58 0.37 -14.68 3.27
C GLN A 58 -0.08 -15.50 4.48
N ARG A 59 -0.74 -16.65 4.24
CA ARG A 59 -1.17 -17.56 5.31
C ARG A 59 0.03 -18.15 6.03
N GLU A 60 1.02 -18.67 5.29
CA GLU A 60 2.24 -19.25 5.86
C GLU A 60 2.96 -18.23 6.75
N HIS A 61 3.27 -17.06 6.21
CA HIS A 61 3.92 -15.99 6.98
C HIS A 61 3.08 -15.48 8.15
N ALA A 62 1.76 -15.46 8.04
CA ALA A 62 0.89 -15.07 9.14
C ALA A 62 0.92 -16.09 10.28
N MET A 63 0.97 -17.38 9.97
CA MET A 63 1.08 -18.44 10.99
C MET A 63 2.39 -18.33 11.75
N ASP A 64 3.51 -18.19 11.04
CA ASP A 64 4.84 -18.03 11.65
C ASP A 64 4.91 -16.78 12.52
N PHE A 65 4.38 -15.66 12.03
CA PHE A 65 4.34 -14.41 12.78
C PHE A 65 3.53 -14.52 14.08
N ILE A 66 2.39 -15.23 14.05
CA ILE A 66 1.57 -15.46 15.24
C ILE A 66 2.35 -16.31 16.26
N LEU A 67 3.01 -17.39 15.82
CA LEU A 67 3.82 -18.23 16.69
C LEU A 67 4.98 -17.44 17.33
N ASP A 68 5.70 -16.65 16.55
CA ASP A 68 6.78 -15.80 17.04
C ASP A 68 6.28 -14.75 18.05
N MET A 69 5.10 -14.17 17.81
CA MET A 69 4.47 -13.23 18.74
C MET A 69 4.05 -13.88 20.05
N LEU A 70 3.58 -15.13 20.03
CA LEU A 70 3.24 -15.88 21.23
C LEU A 70 4.51 -16.24 22.04
N ASN A 71 5.62 -16.52 21.37
CA ASN A 71 6.89 -16.86 22.00
C ASN A 71 7.60 -15.63 22.61
N ASP A 72 7.65 -14.50 21.90
CA ASP A 72 8.21 -13.25 22.40
C ASP A 72 7.35 -12.04 21.97
N PRO A 73 6.30 -11.70 22.74
CA PRO A 73 5.39 -10.61 22.40
C PRO A 73 6.06 -9.22 22.50
N LYS A 74 7.09 -9.08 23.34
CA LYS A 74 7.78 -7.79 23.53
C LYS A 74 8.60 -7.40 22.31
N SER A 75 9.07 -8.38 21.53
CA SER A 75 9.86 -8.16 20.31
C SER A 75 9.06 -8.32 19.02
N HIS A 76 7.73 -8.16 19.01
CA HIS A 76 6.90 -8.38 17.82
C HIS A 76 7.35 -7.64 16.56
N GLN A 77 7.92 -6.43 16.69
CA GLN A 77 8.46 -5.69 15.54
C GLN A 77 9.65 -6.39 14.88
N LYS A 78 10.44 -7.18 15.60
CA LYS A 78 11.56 -7.93 15.02
C LYS A 78 11.07 -9.12 14.20
N HIS A 79 9.94 -9.70 14.58
CA HIS A 79 9.35 -10.85 13.89
C HIS A 79 8.83 -10.50 12.48
N THR A 80 8.61 -9.22 12.18
CA THR A 80 8.23 -8.76 10.82
C THR A 80 9.40 -8.64 9.85
N HIS A 81 10.65 -8.87 10.28
CA HIS A 81 11.86 -8.63 9.48
C HIS A 81 12.54 -9.91 8.94
N ARG A 82 11.93 -11.08 9.14
CA ARG A 82 12.43 -12.36 8.61
C ARG A 82 12.05 -12.54 7.15
#